data_AF-A0AAP8HTF2-F1
#
_entry.id   AF-A0AAP8HTF2-F1
#
_cell.length_a   1.000
_cell.length_b   1.000
_cell.length_c   1.000
_cell.angle_alpha   90.00
_cell.angle_beta   90.00
_cell.angle_gamma   90.00
#
_symmetry.space_group_name_H-M   'P 1'
#
loop_
_entity.id
_entity.type
_entity.pdbx_description
1 polymer ?
#
loop_
_entity_poly.entity_id
_entity_poly.type
_entity_poly.pdbx_seq_one_letter_code
_entity_poly.pdbx_strand_id
1 'polypeptide(L)'
;VGDDWQSINRFAGADVSVMTGFSEWMGHGQVLKLEQTFRCPQALCDASSHFVSRNPAQIVKEVRSASPAMGPVLQAFQMNRREEVQDGVRQYL
;
A
#
# COMPACT_ATOMS: atom_id res chain seq x y z
N VAL A 1 11.84 -7.20 10.63
CA VAL A 1 10.47 -6.67 10.34
C VAL A 1 10.54 -5.83 9.08
N GLY A 2 9.48 -5.79 8.28
CA GLY A 2 9.47 -5.08 7.00
C GLY A 2 8.14 -5.28 6.27
N ASP A 3 8.04 -4.75 5.05
CA ASP A 3 6.88 -4.90 4.18
C ASP A 3 7.36 -4.99 2.72
N ASP A 4 7.11 -6.13 2.07
CA ASP A 4 7.46 -6.35 0.66
C ASP A 4 6.62 -5.48 -0.28
N TRP A 5 5.41 -5.08 0.13
CA TRP A 5 4.55 -4.15 -0.61
C TRP A 5 5.15 -2.74 -0.70
N GLN A 6 6.10 -2.42 0.18
CA GLN A 6 6.77 -1.11 0.26
C GLN A 6 8.23 -1.14 -0.22
N SER A 7 8.67 -2.25 -0.83
CA SER A 7 10.04 -2.36 -1.34
C SER A 7 10.22 -1.57 -2.63
N ILE A 8 10.89 -0.40 -2.55
CA ILE A 8 11.10 0.51 -3.70
C ILE A 8 12.58 0.72 -4.07
N ASN A 9 13.52 0.24 -3.26
CA ASN A 9 14.95 0.54 -3.40
C ASN A 9 15.75 -0.49 -4.21
N ARG A 10 15.10 -1.23 -5.12
CA ARG A 10 15.78 -2.26 -5.95
C ARG A 10 16.92 -1.67 -6.77
N PHE A 11 16.79 -0.42 -7.21
CA PHE A 11 17.80 0.32 -7.95
C PHE A 11 19.10 0.55 -7.16
N ALA A 12 19.01 0.61 -5.83
CA ALA A 12 20.15 0.78 -4.93
C ALA A 12 20.66 -0.57 -4.39
N GLY A 13 20.19 -1.70 -4.95
CA GLY A 13 20.62 -3.04 -4.58
C GLY A 13 19.78 -3.72 -3.50
N ALA A 14 18.66 -3.15 -3.06
CA ALA A 14 17.76 -3.84 -2.13
C ALA A 14 17.18 -5.12 -2.75
N ASP A 15 17.25 -6.24 -2.03
CA ASP A 15 16.72 -7.53 -2.47
C ASP A 15 15.50 -7.92 -1.64
N VAL A 16 14.33 -7.93 -2.29
CA VAL A 16 13.06 -8.29 -1.64
C VAL A 16 12.96 -9.78 -1.32
N SER A 17 13.77 -10.64 -1.96
CA SER A 17 13.76 -12.09 -1.74
C SER A 17 14.19 -12.49 -0.34
N VAL A 18 15.00 -11.65 0.33
CA VAL A 18 15.36 -11.83 1.74
C VAL A 18 14.12 -11.80 2.64
N MET A 19 13.11 -11.01 2.26
CA MET A 19 11.84 -10.94 2.98
C MET A 19 10.86 -12.04 2.54
N THR A 20 10.64 -12.20 1.23
CA THR A 20 9.65 -13.15 0.72
C THR A 20 10.05 -14.61 0.91
N GLY A 21 11.35 -14.89 0.95
CA GLY A 21 11.93 -16.22 1.19
C GLY A 21 12.58 -16.38 2.57
N PHE A 22 12.23 -15.57 3.57
CA PHE A 22 12.95 -15.49 4.85
C PHE A 22 13.31 -16.86 5.47
N SER A 23 12.38 -17.82 5.48
CA SER A 23 12.61 -19.16 6.03
C SER A 23 13.66 -19.98 5.28
N GLU A 24 13.83 -19.75 3.98
CA GLU A 24 14.85 -20.41 3.15
C GLU A 24 16.25 -19.84 3.45
N TRP A 25 16.33 -18.52 3.61
CA TRP A 25 17.59 -17.81 3.90
C TRP A 25 18.08 -18.02 5.33
N MET A 26 17.15 -17.99 6.30
CA MET A 26 17.49 -17.90 7.73
C MET A 26 17.16 -19.18 8.51
N GLY A 27 16.55 -20.18 7.85
CA GLY A 27 16.11 -21.41 8.46
C GLY A 27 14.81 -21.24 9.28
N HIS A 28 14.69 -22.01 10.36
CA HIS A 28 13.47 -22.03 11.16
C HIS A 28 13.27 -20.73 11.94
N GLY A 29 12.12 -20.08 11.74
CA GLY A 29 11.72 -18.87 12.46
C GLY A 29 10.21 -18.73 12.53
N GLN A 30 9.71 -18.04 13.56
CA GLN A 30 8.29 -17.73 13.64
C GLN A 30 7.95 -16.57 12.71
N VAL A 31 7.02 -16.79 11.79
CA VAL A 31 6.49 -15.75 10.89
C VAL A 31 5.18 -15.24 11.48
N LEU A 32 5.16 -13.95 11.81
CA LEU A 32 3.95 -13.25 12.25
C LEU A 32 3.55 -12.22 11.19
N LYS A 33 2.32 -12.32 10.69
CA LYS A 33 1.74 -11.34 9.78
C LYS A 33 0.89 -10.34 10.57
N LEU A 34 1.25 -9.07 10.50
CA LEU A 34 0.50 -7.98 11.10
C LEU A 34 -0.39 -7.36 10.03
N GLU A 35 -1.64 -7.82 9.97
CA GLU A 35 -2.57 -7.48 8.89
C GLU A 35 -3.58 -6.40 9.29
N GLN A 36 -3.68 -6.09 10.57
CA GLN A 36 -4.51 -4.98 11.05
C GLN A 36 -3.75 -3.65 10.98
N THR A 37 -4.34 -2.67 10.29
CA THR A 37 -3.83 -1.30 10.21
C THR A 37 -4.70 -0.32 11.00
N PHE A 38 -4.05 0.70 11.54
CA PHE A 38 -4.67 1.77 12.33
C PHE A 38 -4.51 3.15 11.68
N ARG A 39 -4.05 3.18 10.41
CA ARG A 39 -3.74 4.41 9.70
C ARG A 39 -4.82 4.85 8.71
N CYS A 40 -5.25 3.93 7.85
CA CYS A 40 -6.04 4.24 6.66
C CYS A 40 -7.43 3.60 6.75
N PRO A 41 -8.51 4.25 6.28
CA PRO A 41 -9.83 3.62 6.20
C PRO A 41 -9.84 2.38 5.29
N GLN A 42 -10.75 1.44 5.56
CA GLN A 42 -10.82 0.15 4.83
C GLN A 42 -10.86 0.33 3.30
N ALA A 43 -11.63 1.28 2.78
CA ALA A 43 -11.72 1.51 1.33
C ALA A 43 -10.37 1.85 0.66
N LEU A 44 -9.47 2.55 1.37
CA LEU A 44 -8.11 2.83 0.86
C LEU A 44 -7.23 1.58 0.93
N CYS A 45 -7.37 0.79 2.00
CA CYS A 45 -6.72 -0.52 2.13
C CYS A 45 -7.15 -1.47 1.02
N ASP A 46 -8.43 -1.51 0.68
CA ASP A 46 -8.96 -2.36 -0.38
C ASP A 46 -8.42 -1.95 -1.75
N ALA A 47 -8.45 -0.66 -2.08
CA ALA A 47 -7.94 -0.13 -3.34
C ALA A 47 -6.44 -0.41 -3.53
N SER A 48 -5.65 -0.14 -2.49
CA SER A 48 -4.21 -0.41 -2.49
C SER A 48 -3.90 -1.91 -2.55
N SER A 49 -4.61 -2.74 -1.79
CA SER A 49 -4.45 -4.20 -1.81
C SER A 49 -4.78 -4.78 -3.18
N HIS A 50 -5.85 -4.29 -3.82
CA HIS A 50 -6.22 -4.72 -5.18
C HIS A 50 -5.12 -4.38 -6.19
N PHE A 51 -4.53 -3.19 -6.10
CA PHE A 51 -3.42 -2.79 -6.98
C PHE A 51 -2.17 -3.65 -6.75
N VAL A 52 -1.74 -3.78 -5.50
CA VAL A 52 -0.47 -4.44 -5.15
C VAL A 52 -0.52 -5.94 -5.40
N SER A 53 -1.65 -6.60 -5.09
CA SER A 53 -1.84 -8.05 -5.30
C SER A 53 -1.85 -8.49 -6.76
N ARG A 54 -1.84 -7.56 -7.72
CA ARG A 54 -1.61 -7.87 -9.14
C ARG A 54 -0.20 -8.42 -9.40
N ASN A 55 0.76 -8.15 -8.52
CA ASN A 55 2.10 -8.72 -8.61
C ASN A 55 2.15 -10.06 -7.83
N PRO A 56 2.24 -11.21 -8.53
CA PRO A 56 2.22 -12.53 -7.88
C PRO A 56 3.48 -12.83 -7.05
N ALA A 57 4.55 -12.04 -7.19
CA ALA A 57 5.77 -12.20 -6.39
C ALA A 57 5.63 -11.63 -4.97
N GLN A 58 4.54 -10.92 -4.67
CA GLN A 58 4.32 -10.34 -3.34
C GLN A 58 3.62 -11.30 -2.39
N ILE A 59 3.89 -11.13 -1.11
CA ILE A 59 3.26 -11.88 -0.03
C ILE A 59 1.78 -11.52 -0.01
N VAL A 60 0.94 -12.55 -0.16
CA VAL A 60 -0.51 -12.41 0.01
C VAL A 60 -0.81 -12.13 1.49
N LYS A 61 -1.55 -11.04 1.70
CA LYS A 61 -2.06 -10.61 3.00
C LYS A 61 -3.39 -9.88 2.85
N GLU A 62 -4.21 -9.96 3.89
CA GLU A 62 -5.54 -9.33 3.94
C GLU A 62 -5.52 -8.14 4.88
N VAL A 63 -5.36 -6.91 4.36
CA VAL A 63 -5.24 -5.71 5.21
C VAL A 63 -6.60 -5.29 5.76
N ARG A 64 -6.77 -5.35 7.08
CA ARG A 64 -7.99 -4.94 7.78
C ARG A 64 -7.78 -3.65 8.56
N SER A 65 -8.68 -2.69 8.40
CA SER A 65 -8.58 -1.38 9.03
C SER A 65 -9.39 -1.30 10.33
N ALA A 66 -8.78 -0.71 11.35
CA ALA A 66 -9.46 -0.24 12.55
C ALA A 66 -9.78 1.27 12.49
N SER A 67 -9.40 1.96 11.42
CA SER A 67 -9.61 3.41 11.26
C SER A 67 -10.94 3.71 10.59
N PRO A 68 -11.81 4.55 11.19
CA PRO A 68 -13.04 4.97 10.53
C PRO A 68 -12.72 5.85 9.31
N ALA A 69 -13.60 5.82 8.31
CA ALA A 69 -13.57 6.79 7.23
C ALA A 69 -14.04 8.16 7.72
N MET A 70 -13.36 9.23 7.29
CA MET A 70 -13.78 10.60 7.50
C MET A 70 -14.05 11.26 6.14
N GLY A 71 -15.32 11.38 5.78
CA GLY A 71 -15.72 11.87 4.46
C GLY A 71 -15.39 10.88 3.32
N PRO A 72 -15.42 11.36 2.06
CA PRO A 72 -15.04 10.55 0.91
C PRO A 72 -13.58 10.10 1.00
N VAL A 73 -13.33 8.79 0.93
CA VAL A 73 -11.98 8.21 1.09
C VAL A 73 -11.12 8.37 -0.18
N LEU A 74 -11.74 8.32 -1.36
CA LEU A 74 -11.09 8.49 -2.64
C LEU A 74 -11.92 9.42 -3.51
N GLN A 75 -11.29 10.47 -4.03
CA GLN A 75 -11.88 11.41 -4.99
C GLN A 75 -10.88 11.65 -6.11
N ALA A 76 -11.37 11.73 -7.34
CA ALA A 76 -10.59 12.05 -8.52
C ALA A 76 -11.26 13.17 -9.27
N PHE A 77 -10.49 14.21 -9.60
CA PHE A 77 -10.95 15.37 -10.34
C PHE A 77 -10.06 15.54 -11.57
N GLN A 78 -10.67 15.82 -12.72
CA GLN A 78 -9.95 16.08 -13.96
C GLN A 78 -10.07 17.56 -14.32
N MET A 79 -8.93 18.18 -14.64
CA MET A 79 -8.86 19.52 -15.20
C MET A 79 -8.44 19.46 -16.66
N ASN A 80 -8.96 20.35 -17.50
CA ASN A 80 -8.63 20.35 -18.93
C ASN A 80 -7.26 20.94 -19.17
N ARG A 81 -6.84 21.88 -18.33
CA ARG A 81 -5.54 22.56 -18.41
C ARG A 81 -4.85 22.54 -17.06
N ARG A 82 -3.51 22.50 -17.08
CA ARG A 82 -2.69 22.57 -15.85
C ARG A 82 -2.93 23.85 -15.04
N GLU A 83 -3.23 24.94 -15.72
CA GLU A 83 -3.52 26.25 -15.12
C GLU A 83 -4.77 26.21 -14.22
N GLU A 84 -5.74 25.35 -14.53
CA GLU A 84 -7.01 25.21 -13.79
C GLU A 84 -6.87 24.42 -12.49
N VAL A 85 -5.72 23.78 -12.24
CA VAL A 85 -5.53 22.90 -11.07
C VAL A 85 -5.72 23.63 -9.75
N GLN A 86 -5.26 24.89 -9.64
CA GLN A 86 -5.42 25.68 -8.42
C GLN A 86 -6.88 26.01 -8.13
N ASP A 87 -7.63 26.38 -9.16
CA ASP A 87 -9.06 26.68 -9.04
C ASP A 87 -9.86 25.40 -8.74
N GLY A 88 -9.51 24.28 -9.38
CA GLY A 88 -10.09 22.97 -9.09
C GLY A 88 -9.87 22.56 -7.63
N VAL A 89 -8.66 22.72 -7.09
CA VAL A 89 -8.40 22.44 -5.67
C VAL A 89 -9.32 23.25 -4.78
N ARG A 90 -9.44 24.57 -4.99
CA ARG A 90 -10.31 25.44 -4.16
C ARG A 90 -11.80 25.11 -4.27
N GLN A 91 -12.24 24.58 -5.41
CA GLN A 91 -13.64 24.24 -5.64
C GLN A 91 -14.02 22.92 -4.95
N TYR A 92 -13.09 21.96 -4.93
CA TYR A 92 -13.38 20.57 -4.54
C TYR A 92 -12.80 20.16 -3.18
N LEU A 93 -11.84 20.91 -2.62
CA LEU A 93 -11.15 20.67 -1.36
C LEU A 93 -11.18 21.92 -0.48
#